data_AF-V5FXH1-F1
#
_entry.id   AF-V5FXH1-F1
#
_cell.length_a   1.000
_cell.length_b   1.000
_cell.length_c   1.000
_cell.angle_alpha   90.00
_cell.angle_beta   90.00
_cell.angle_gamma   90.00
#
_symmetry.space_group_name_H-M   'P 1'
#
loop_
_entity.id
_entity.type
_entity.pdbx_description
1 polymer ?
#
loop_
_entity_poly.entity_id
_entity_poly.type
_entity_poly.pdbx_seq_one_letter_code
_entity_poly.pdbx_strand_id
1 'polypeptide(L)'
;RIEPIGEAWSEEAVDKFEEWTHVAQWKKLSAKLNGYSVREKTRAKREGSPVPGVDLFEINNEKDVDIAEELVKAGLAIFKKTDIPVNSRTTSISNLSIASSS
;
A
#
# COMPACT_ATOMS: atom_id res chain seq x y z
N ARG A 1 -4.78 -4.61 -4.15
CA ARG A 1 -4.47 -4.93 -2.73
C ARG A 1 -4.40 -6.44 -2.58
N ILE A 2 -3.47 -6.92 -1.77
CA ILE A 2 -3.25 -8.34 -1.51
C ILE A 2 -3.45 -8.65 -0.02
N GLU A 3 -3.76 -9.91 0.27
CA GLU A 3 -3.96 -10.47 1.59
C GLU A 3 -3.14 -11.77 1.73
N PRO A 4 -2.79 -12.18 2.95
CA PRO A 4 -2.16 -13.48 3.16
C PRO A 4 -3.11 -14.62 2.77
N ILE A 5 -2.53 -15.78 2.44
CA ILE A 5 -3.32 -16.97 2.06
C ILE A 5 -4.08 -17.55 3.27
N GLY A 6 -3.52 -17.41 4.47
CA GLY A 6 -4.13 -17.83 5.73
C GLY A 6 -4.50 -16.63 6.63
N GLU A 7 -4.51 -16.86 7.94
CA GLU A 7 -4.83 -15.81 8.92
C GLU A 7 -3.73 -14.73 9.04
N ALA A 8 -2.48 -15.08 8.71
CA ALA A 8 -1.31 -14.22 8.81
C ALA A 8 -0.33 -14.44 7.66
N TRP A 9 0.58 -13.49 7.45
CA TRP A 9 1.68 -13.61 6.50
C TRP A 9 2.65 -14.70 6.96
N SER A 10 2.99 -15.64 6.06
CA SER A 10 4.02 -16.64 6.33
C SER A 10 5.40 -15.99 6.34
N GLU A 11 6.35 -16.59 7.08
CA GLU A 11 7.74 -16.13 7.08
C GLU A 11 8.33 -16.07 5.67
N GLU A 12 8.04 -17.09 4.85
CA GLU A 12 8.44 -17.11 3.44
C GLU A 12 7.90 -15.92 2.64
N ALA A 13 6.65 -15.50 2.88
CA ALA A 13 6.07 -14.34 2.23
C ALA A 13 6.74 -13.03 2.69
N VAL A 14 7.12 -12.95 3.98
CA VAL A 14 7.87 -11.81 4.53
C VAL A 14 9.26 -11.75 3.90
N ASP A 15 10.01 -12.84 3.93
CA ASP A 15 11.38 -12.92 3.38
C ASP A 15 11.40 -12.54 1.89
N LYS A 16 10.44 -13.04 1.11
CA LYS A 16 10.32 -12.72 -0.32
C LYS A 16 9.97 -11.26 -0.56
N PHE A 17 9.09 -10.70 0.25
CA PHE A 17 8.78 -9.28 0.19
C PHE A 17 10.02 -8.43 0.52
N GLU A 18 10.80 -8.81 1.54
CA GLU A 18 12.05 -8.12 1.89
C GLU A 18 13.09 -8.18 0.78
N GLU A 19 13.22 -9.35 0.13
CA GLU A 19 14.11 -9.58 -1.01
C GLU A 19 13.76 -8.66 -2.19
N TRP A 20 12.49 -8.64 -2.63
CA TRP A 20 12.06 -7.86 -3.79
C TRP A 20 11.98 -6.36 -3.54
N THR A 21 11.73 -5.95 -2.29
CA THR A 21 11.73 -4.53 -1.94
C THR A 21 13.12 -4.02 -1.55
N HIS A 22 14.12 -4.89 -1.45
CA HIS A 22 15.48 -4.52 -1.06
C HIS A 22 15.49 -3.70 0.24
N VAL A 23 14.78 -4.19 1.27
CA VAL A 23 14.59 -3.46 2.53
C VAL A 23 15.94 -3.05 3.13
N ALA A 24 16.03 -1.78 3.51
CA ALA A 24 17.22 -1.17 4.10
C ALA A 24 18.50 -1.21 3.22
N GLN A 25 18.39 -1.54 1.93
CA GLN A 25 19.51 -1.55 0.98
C GLN A 25 19.59 -0.27 0.12
N TRP A 26 18.70 0.70 0.35
CA TRP A 26 18.68 2.00 -0.35
C TRP A 26 18.49 1.89 -1.87
N LYS A 27 17.93 0.77 -2.35
CA LYS A 27 17.56 0.62 -3.76
C LYS A 27 16.23 1.33 -4.03
N LYS A 28 16.17 2.04 -5.16
CA LYS A 28 14.97 2.76 -5.57
C LYS A 28 13.84 1.79 -5.94
N LEU A 29 12.62 2.13 -5.52
CA LEU A 29 11.37 1.50 -5.94
C LEU A 29 10.41 2.60 -6.41
N SER A 30 9.51 2.25 -7.32
CA SER A 30 8.40 3.11 -7.71
C SER A 30 7.19 2.76 -6.84
N ALA A 31 6.50 3.78 -6.31
CA ALA A 31 5.35 3.59 -5.44
C ALA A 31 4.16 4.40 -5.97
N LYS A 32 3.00 3.76 -6.09
CA LYS A 32 1.75 4.40 -6.50
C LYS A 32 0.72 4.29 -5.37
N LEU A 33 0.10 5.40 -4.99
CA LEU A 33 -0.94 5.39 -3.97
C LEU A 33 -2.19 4.64 -4.46
N ASN A 34 -2.64 3.69 -3.65
CA ASN A 34 -3.82 2.85 -3.90
C ASN A 34 -4.87 3.01 -2.77
N GLY A 35 -5.20 4.28 -2.52
CA GLY A 35 -6.16 4.70 -1.50
C GLY A 35 -5.61 4.58 -0.07
N TYR A 36 -6.51 4.67 0.90
CA TYR A 36 -6.18 4.61 2.31
C TYR A 36 -6.93 3.47 3.00
N SER A 37 -6.43 3.03 4.15
CA SER A 37 -7.08 2.07 5.03
C SER A 37 -7.19 2.64 6.43
N VAL A 38 -8.33 2.42 7.08
CA VAL A 38 -8.52 2.72 8.49
C VAL A 38 -7.83 1.59 9.26
N ARG A 39 -6.75 1.91 9.99
CA ARG A 39 -6.00 0.91 10.75
C ARG A 39 -6.78 0.47 11.99
N GLU A 40 -6.75 -0.83 12.29
CA GLU A 40 -6.85 -1.30 13.67
C GLU A 40 -5.58 -0.92 14.45
N LYS A 41 -5.77 -0.66 15.74
CA LYS A 41 -4.86 0.06 16.65
C LYS A 41 -3.38 -0.39 16.58
N THR A 42 -2.54 0.34 15.86
CA THR A 42 -1.06 0.18 15.93
C THR A 42 -0.38 1.21 16.86
N ARG A 43 0.82 0.86 17.36
CA ARG A 43 1.62 1.58 18.37
C ARG A 43 1.93 3.05 18.04
N ALA A 44 2.02 3.43 16.77
CA ALA A 44 2.26 4.81 16.34
C ALA A 44 0.93 5.59 16.26
N LYS A 45 0.44 6.04 17.42
CA LYS A 45 -0.77 6.88 17.53
C LYS A 45 -0.48 8.31 17.04
N ARG A 46 -0.88 8.64 15.81
CA ARG A 46 -1.53 9.93 15.57
C ARG A 46 -3.00 9.62 15.36
N GLU A 47 -3.84 9.91 16.35
CA GLU A 47 -5.29 9.77 16.20
C GLU A 47 -5.73 10.48 14.92
N GLY A 48 -6.41 9.77 14.02
CA GLY A 48 -7.02 10.33 12.81
C GLY A 48 -6.19 10.27 11.53
N SER A 49 -4.94 9.80 11.51
CA SER A 49 -4.20 9.67 10.24
C SER A 49 -4.42 8.30 9.59
N PRO A 50 -5.08 8.23 8.42
CA PRO A 50 -5.33 6.96 7.75
C PRO A 50 -4.04 6.45 7.08
N VAL A 51 -3.91 5.13 6.93
CA VAL A 51 -2.67 4.55 6.40
C VAL A 51 -2.77 4.37 4.89
N PRO A 52 -1.83 4.95 4.12
CA PRO A 52 -1.86 4.82 2.67
C PRO A 52 -1.59 3.37 2.27
N GLY A 53 -2.45 2.84 1.40
CA GLY A 53 -2.11 1.68 0.59
C GLY A 53 -1.22 2.13 -0.56
N VAL A 54 -0.20 1.36 -0.88
CA VAL A 54 0.69 1.61 -2.01
C VAL A 54 0.85 0.35 -2.84
N ASP A 55 0.88 0.51 -4.15
CA ASP A 55 1.38 -0.50 -5.08
C ASP A 55 2.86 -0.21 -5.29
N LEU A 56 3.71 -1.23 -5.14
CA LEU A 56 5.17 -1.11 -5.22
C LEU A 56 5.68 -1.81 -6.47
N PHE A 57 6.61 -1.15 -7.15
CA PHE A 57 7.24 -1.68 -8.36
C PHE A 57 8.75 -1.60 -8.25
N GLU A 58 9.42 -2.70 -8.61
CA GLU A 58 10.84 -2.70 -8.84
C GLU A 58 11.14 -2.01 -10.18
N ILE A 59 12.00 -0.99 -10.16
CA ILE A 59 12.36 -0.23 -11.35
C ILE A 59 13.52 -0.94 -12.06
N ASN A 60 13.21 -1.61 -13.17
CA ASN A 60 14.20 -2.20 -14.07
C ASN A 60 14.26 -1.42 -15.40
N ASN A 61 15.39 -1.51 -16.11
CA ASN A 61 15.63 -0.69 -17.31
C ASN A 61 14.64 -0.95 -18.47
N GLU A 62 14.01 -2.13 -18.50
CA GLU A 62 13.11 -2.55 -19.58
C GLU A 62 11.63 -2.52 -19.18
N LYS A 63 11.32 -2.91 -17.93
CA LYS A 63 9.95 -2.98 -17.44
C LYS A 63 9.89 -2.96 -15.91
N ASP A 64 8.98 -2.17 -15.37
CA ASP A 64 8.68 -2.16 -13.94
C ASP A 64 7.96 -3.46 -13.53
N VAL A 65 8.43 -4.09 -12.46
CA VAL A 65 7.88 -5.36 -11.94
C VAL A 65 7.00 -5.07 -10.74
N ASP A 66 5.72 -5.45 -10.81
CA ASP A 66 4.76 -5.28 -9.72
C ASP A 66 5.00 -6.33 -8.62
N ILE A 67 5.43 -5.88 -7.44
CA ILE A 67 5.77 -6.76 -6.32
C ILE A 67 4.53 -7.50 -5.80
N ALA A 68 3.35 -6.89 -5.86
CA ALA A 68 2.12 -7.53 -5.41
C ALA A 68 1.72 -8.67 -6.36
N GLU A 69 1.89 -8.48 -7.68
CA GLU A 69 1.65 -9.57 -8.64
C GLU A 69 2.63 -10.73 -8.43
N GLU A 70 3.91 -10.44 -8.21
CA GLU A 70 4.93 -11.48 -8.01
C GLU A 70 4.66 -12.30 -6.74
N LEU A 71 4.20 -11.67 -5.65
CA LEU A 71 3.78 -12.39 -4.43
C LEU A 71 2.60 -13.33 -4.69
N VAL A 72 1.64 -12.91 -5.51
CA VAL A 72 0.49 -13.76 -5.87
C VAL A 72 0.91 -14.89 -6.81
N LYS A 73 1.77 -14.62 -7.80
CA LYS A 73 2.31 -15.63 -8.73
C LYS A 73 3.14 -16.69 -8.00
N ALA A 74 3.89 -16.27 -6.98
CA ALA A 74 4.65 -17.17 -6.12
C ALA A 74 3.75 -18.00 -5.17
N GLY A 75 2.44 -17.73 -5.14
CA GLY A 75 1.52 -18.42 -4.23
C GLY A 75 1.79 -18.07 -2.77
N LEU A 76 2.22 -16.83 -2.49
CA LEU A 76 2.48 -16.30 -1.14
C LEU A 76 1.42 -15.29 -0.70
N ALA A 77 0.61 -14.81 -1.63
CA ALA A 77 -0.48 -13.88 -1.39
C ALA A 77 -1.69 -14.18 -2.29
N ILE A 78 -2.84 -13.59 -1.93
CA ILE A 78 -4.05 -13.59 -2.76
C ILE A 78 -4.52 -12.16 -3.01
N PHE A 79 -5.10 -11.91 -4.18
CA PHE A 79 -5.76 -10.63 -4.42
C PHE A 79 -7.03 -10.53 -3.58
N LYS A 80 -7.15 -9.45 -2.80
CA LYS A 80 -8.39 -9.12 -2.12
C LYS A 80 -9.46 -8.90 -3.19
N LYS A 81 -10.56 -9.64 -3.12
CA LYS A 81 -11.75 -9.37 -3.96
C LYS A 81 -12.29 -7.99 -3.56
N THR A 82 -12.02 -6.98 -4.37
CA THR A 82 -12.63 -5.66 -4.21
C THR A 82 -14.04 -5.70 -4.76
N ASP A 83 -15.04 -5.71 -3.87
CA ASP A 83 -16.36 -5.19 -4.19
C ASP A 83 -16.22 -3.67 -4.38
N ILE A 84 -16.28 -3.21 -5.62
CA ILE A 84 -16.09 -1.81 -6.00
C ILE A 84 -17.33 -1.00 -5.54
N PRO A 85 -17.16 0.16 -4.88
CA PRO A 85 -17.25 1.41 -5.64
C PRO A 85 -15.95 2.21 -5.59
N VAL A 86 -15.53 2.59 -6.79
CA VAL A 86 -14.57 3.64 -7.09
C VAL A 86 -15.00 4.91 -6.37
N ASN A 87 -14.01 5.66 -5.90
CA ASN A 87 -14.08 7.02 -5.36
C ASN A 87 -14.28 7.13 -3.84
N SER A 88 -13.18 7.09 -3.10
CA SER A 88 -13.03 7.89 -1.88
C SER A 88 -11.76 8.74 -2.01
N ARG A 89 -11.85 9.77 -2.87
CA ARG A 89 -11.05 10.98 -2.71
C ARG A 89 -11.51 11.68 -1.43
N THR A 90 -11.02 11.24 -0.28
CA THR A 90 -10.90 12.13 0.88
C THR A 90 -9.44 12.50 1.00
N THR A 91 -9.01 13.40 0.13
CA THR A 91 -8.03 14.40 0.54
C THR A 91 -8.67 15.12 1.71
N SER A 92 -8.06 15.12 2.90
CA SER A 92 -8.37 16.16 3.88
C SER A 92 -8.02 17.49 3.23
N ILE A 93 -8.99 18.13 2.61
CA ILE A 93 -8.86 19.49 2.10
C ILE A 93 -8.95 20.39 3.33
N SER A 94 -7.86 20.53 4.09
CA SER A 94 -7.78 21.50 5.17
C SER A 94 -7.48 22.92 4.64
N ASN A 95 -8.00 23.28 3.47
CA ASN A 95 -7.96 24.65 2.96
C ASN A 95 -9.06 24.87 1.93
N LEU A 96 -10.29 25.10 2.40
CA LEU A 96 -11.33 25.78 1.65
C LEU A 96 -12.16 26.62 2.63
N SER A 97 -12.37 27.88 2.24
CA SER A 97 -13.16 28.97 2.84
C SER A 97 -12.67 29.64 4.12
N ILE A 98 -11.87 30.70 3.96
CA ILE A 98 -12.30 32.01 4.45
C ILE A 98 -12.65 32.83 3.20
N ALA A 99 -13.94 32.88 2.89
CA ALA A 99 -14.50 33.92 2.05
C ALA A 99 -15.37 34.81 2.94
N SER A 100 -14.95 36.08 2.99
CA SER A 100 -15.74 37.29 3.20
C SER A 100 -16.13 37.75 4.60
N SER A 101 -16.23 39.09 4.68
CA SER A 101 -16.68 40.01 5.76
C SER A 101 -15.52 40.54 6.62
N SER A 102 -15.14 41.82 6.60
CA SER A 102 -15.83 43.08 6.25
C SER A 102 -14.86 44.15 5.75
#